data_AF-A0A7C4DIB3-F1
#
_entry.id   AF-A0A7C4DIB3-F1
#
_cell.length_a   1.000
_cell.length_b   1.000
_cell.length_c   1.000
_cell.angle_alpha   90.00
_cell.angle_beta   90.00
_cell.angle_gamma   90.00
#
_symmetry.space_group_name_H-M   'P 1'
#
loop_
_entity.id
_entity.type
_entity.pdbx_description
1 polymer ?
#
loop_
_entity_poly.entity_id
_entity_poly.type
_entity_poly.pdbx_seq_one_letter_code
_entity_poly.pdbx_strand_id
1 'polypeptide(L)'
;MPQAQGSESRLVLAEELTFKAAPELVIENCEDAWNETIDSDVTATLEGSDKKVGSGSAKFVVAAGASAGDILATEVISVASLASYTHIAMWIKSTVALSGGDLQLLLDNSASCASPLETLNVPAVPADTWTQVRMALATPSADLSLISIGIKMVVDKGAFTFYLDDIRAINEGRLLPFISESLRMSRNLITSNVIRSSRNPNQPARGNYEIGGDIVTEFSPFMGLLLKHALGSYARTGAGPYTHTFKIGSLPTGIQLEKQFSDISKYFLYNGCKINSFGLTIKPEGMIEARFGIMGAKETVGEVPFDNNGTDQGHRPFDGFEAVINRGGTPLGTGTEVSFTIENNLDGSVYVVDGTGQRYSLPAGKAKVTGTLTAL
;
A
#
# COMPACT_ATOMS: atom_id res chain seq x y z
N MET A 1 13.38 -18.77 -17.54
CA MET A 1 13.11 -20.08 -16.89
C MET A 1 11.68 -20.02 -16.38
N PRO A 2 10.84 -21.04 -16.61
CA PRO A 2 9.51 -21.09 -16.02
C PRO A 2 9.70 -21.14 -14.50
N GLN A 3 9.19 -20.13 -13.79
CA GLN A 3 9.37 -19.97 -12.35
C GLN A 3 8.58 -21.09 -11.66
N ALA A 4 9.28 -21.98 -10.96
CA ALA A 4 8.67 -23.10 -10.26
C ALA A 4 7.73 -22.58 -9.17
N GLN A 5 6.50 -23.08 -9.18
CA GLN A 5 5.38 -22.75 -8.30
C GLN A 5 5.57 -23.29 -6.86
N GLY A 6 6.80 -23.31 -6.35
CA GLY A 6 7.18 -23.96 -5.08
C GLY A 6 8.17 -23.19 -4.20
N SER A 7 8.57 -21.96 -4.56
CA SER A 7 9.17 -21.03 -3.59
C SER A 7 8.07 -20.38 -2.76
N GLU A 8 8.36 -19.90 -1.54
CA GLU A 8 7.48 -19.04 -0.73
C GLU A 8 7.28 -17.65 -1.39
N SER A 9 6.99 -17.63 -2.69
CA SER A 9 6.74 -16.43 -3.45
C SER A 9 5.38 -15.89 -3.06
N ARG A 10 5.37 -14.76 -2.36
CA ARG A 10 4.15 -14.00 -2.09
C ARG A 10 4.13 -12.72 -2.91
N LEU A 11 2.93 -12.26 -3.22
CA LEU A 11 2.72 -11.01 -3.94
C LEU A 11 2.03 -10.02 -3.00
N VAL A 12 2.68 -8.88 -2.78
CA VAL A 12 2.16 -7.80 -1.94
C VAL A 12 1.83 -6.60 -2.80
N LEU A 13 0.70 -5.96 -2.55
CA LEU A 13 0.24 -4.80 -3.33
C LEU A 13 -0.24 -3.65 -2.43
N ALA A 14 0.09 -2.42 -2.80
CA ALA A 14 -0.35 -1.22 -2.08
C ALA A 14 -0.66 -0.09 -3.09
N GLU A 15 -1.58 0.81 -2.74
CA GLU A 15 -1.95 1.94 -3.60
C GLU A 15 -0.83 3.01 -3.58
N GLU A 16 -0.51 3.60 -4.74
CA GLU A 16 0.41 4.74 -4.83
C GLU A 16 -0.36 6.07 -4.79
N LEU A 17 0.13 7.03 -4.02
CA LEU A 17 -0.41 8.40 -3.99
C LEU A 17 0.30 9.32 -4.99
N THR A 18 1.58 9.05 -5.25
CA THR A 18 2.37 9.68 -6.30
C THR A 18 2.89 8.60 -7.23
N PHE A 19 2.78 8.82 -8.54
CA PHE A 19 3.20 7.82 -9.53
C PHE A 19 4.67 7.45 -9.32
N LYS A 20 4.93 6.14 -9.16
CA LYS A 20 6.24 5.51 -8.89
C LYS A 20 6.79 5.66 -7.48
N ALA A 21 6.03 6.19 -6.54
CA ALA A 21 6.49 6.39 -5.17
C ALA A 21 5.58 5.65 -4.19
N ALA A 22 6.21 5.01 -3.20
CA ALA A 22 5.49 4.47 -2.06
C ALA A 22 4.74 5.63 -1.35
N PRO A 23 3.50 5.39 -0.90
CA PRO A 23 2.75 6.40 -0.17
C PRO A 23 3.34 6.55 1.23
N GLU A 24 4.04 7.65 1.45
CA GLU A 24 4.47 8.08 2.77
C GLU A 24 4.20 9.58 2.95
N LEU A 25 3.92 9.97 4.19
CA LEU A 25 3.92 11.36 4.62
C LEU A 25 4.54 11.40 6.01
N VAL A 26 5.59 12.20 6.18
CA VAL A 26 6.10 12.52 7.51
C VAL A 26 5.08 13.40 8.20
N ILE A 27 4.53 12.90 9.30
CA ILE A 27 3.65 13.67 10.19
C ILE A 27 4.51 14.45 11.16
N GLU A 28 5.44 13.75 11.81
CA GLU A 28 6.37 14.30 12.78
C GLU A 28 7.70 13.53 12.69
N ASN A 29 8.81 14.25 12.56
CA ASN A 29 10.14 13.63 12.41
C ASN A 29 10.83 13.36 13.75
N CYS A 30 10.31 13.94 14.85
CA CYS A 30 10.83 13.84 16.22
C CYS A 30 12.28 14.33 16.35
N GLU A 31 12.67 15.33 15.57
CA GLU A 31 14.02 15.90 15.55
C GLU A 31 14.22 17.02 16.59
N ASP A 32 13.20 17.26 17.42
CA ASP A 32 13.21 18.21 18.53
C ASP A 32 12.40 17.69 19.73
N ALA A 33 12.35 18.50 20.79
CA ALA A 33 11.51 18.23 21.94
C ALA A 33 10.07 18.67 21.64
N TRP A 34 9.12 17.76 21.86
CA TRP A 34 7.71 18.13 21.80
C TRP A 34 7.40 19.23 22.82
N ASN A 35 6.63 20.24 22.41
CA ASN A 35 6.49 21.47 23.17
C ASN A 35 5.12 22.17 23.03
N GLU A 36 4.14 21.59 22.35
CA GLU A 36 2.80 22.20 22.28
C GLU A 36 2.13 22.19 23.66
N THR A 37 2.11 21.03 24.31
CA THR A 37 1.64 20.87 25.70
C THR A 37 2.36 19.71 26.33
N ILE A 38 2.89 19.90 27.53
CA ILE A 38 3.62 18.89 28.30
C ILE A 38 2.93 18.76 29.65
N ASP A 39 2.57 17.54 30.02
CA ASP A 39 2.03 17.27 31.34
C ASP A 39 3.06 17.65 32.42
N SER A 40 2.61 18.14 33.57
CA SER A 40 3.51 18.58 34.65
C SER A 40 4.42 17.47 35.17
N ASP A 41 4.03 16.21 35.03
CA ASP A 41 4.80 15.04 35.42
C ASP A 41 5.66 14.48 34.28
N VAL A 42 5.78 15.20 33.16
CA VAL A 42 6.58 14.79 31.99
C VAL A 42 7.65 15.83 31.68
N THR A 43 8.84 15.36 31.31
CA THR A 43 9.89 16.19 30.73
C THR A 43 10.20 15.70 29.32
N ALA A 44 9.86 16.50 28.31
CA ALA A 44 10.21 16.25 26.91
C ALA A 44 11.53 16.95 26.53
N THR A 45 12.41 16.22 25.86
CA THR A 45 13.73 16.72 25.40
C THR A 45 14.11 16.07 24.08
N LEU A 46 15.02 16.69 23.33
CA LEU A 46 15.67 16.07 22.18
C LEU A 46 16.77 15.11 22.66
N GLU A 47 16.79 13.88 22.14
CA GLU A 47 17.87 12.92 22.34
C GLU A 47 18.68 12.74 21.04
N GLY A 48 19.93 13.17 21.05
CA GLY A 48 20.78 13.16 19.86
C GLY A 48 21.48 11.83 19.58
N SER A 49 21.49 10.87 20.51
CA SER A 49 22.28 9.62 20.37
C SER A 49 21.44 8.37 20.14
N ASP A 50 20.35 8.23 20.89
CA ASP A 50 19.45 7.06 20.84
C ASP A 50 18.29 7.36 19.89
N LYS A 51 18.43 6.94 18.62
CA LYS A 51 17.50 7.25 17.52
C LYS A 51 17.52 6.21 16.42
N LYS A 52 16.60 6.31 15.47
CA LYS A 52 16.47 5.44 14.30
C LYS A 52 16.62 6.17 12.98
N VAL A 53 16.03 7.34 12.85
CA VAL A 53 16.05 8.12 11.61
C VAL A 53 16.59 9.51 11.91
N GLY A 54 17.20 10.14 10.89
CA GLY A 54 17.70 11.50 10.97
C GLY A 54 18.72 11.76 12.09
N SER A 55 18.52 12.82 12.87
CA SER A 55 19.54 13.41 13.74
C SER A 55 19.26 13.31 15.24
N GLY A 56 18.02 13.06 15.65
CA GLY A 56 17.59 12.89 17.03
C GLY A 56 16.33 12.03 17.17
N SER A 57 15.84 11.89 18.40
CA SER A 57 14.52 11.37 18.73
C SER A 57 13.87 12.22 19.82
N ALA A 58 12.54 12.21 19.90
CA ALA A 58 11.81 12.89 20.97
C ALA A 58 11.80 11.99 22.22
N LYS A 59 12.45 12.44 23.29
CA LYS A 59 12.57 11.72 24.57
C LYS A 59 11.61 12.30 25.60
N PHE A 60 10.88 11.41 26.27
CA PHE A 60 9.91 11.75 27.30
C PHE A 60 10.25 11.01 28.59
N VAL A 61 10.60 11.76 29.64
CA VAL A 61 10.80 11.23 30.99
C VAL A 61 9.50 11.44 31.77
N VAL A 62 8.80 10.35 32.08
CA VAL A 62 7.52 10.34 32.79
C VAL A 62 7.79 10.08 34.27
N ALA A 63 7.37 10.99 35.13
CA ALA A 63 7.45 10.84 36.58
C ALA A 63 6.29 10.01 37.13
N ALA A 64 6.44 9.48 38.34
CA ALA A 64 5.44 8.63 38.99
C ALA A 64 4.12 9.36 39.35
N GLY A 65 4.03 10.68 39.15
CA GLY A 65 2.81 11.46 39.33
C GLY A 65 1.82 11.34 38.16
N ALA A 66 2.32 11.00 36.96
CA ALA A 66 1.49 10.79 35.79
C ALA A 66 0.52 9.63 36.01
N SER A 67 -0.72 9.81 35.60
CA SER A 67 -1.84 8.91 35.85
C SER A 67 -2.42 8.34 34.57
N ALA A 68 -3.16 7.23 34.70
CA ALA A 68 -3.93 6.65 33.60
C ALA A 68 -4.96 7.67 33.08
N GLY A 69 -4.91 7.96 31.79
CA GLY A 69 -5.75 8.93 31.11
C GLY A 69 -5.03 10.22 30.70
N ASP A 70 -3.84 10.48 31.24
CA ASP A 70 -3.12 11.72 30.97
C ASP A 70 -2.54 11.75 29.56
N ILE A 71 -2.64 12.91 28.93
CA ILE A 71 -1.92 13.22 27.69
C ILE A 71 -0.54 13.69 28.10
N LEU A 72 0.46 12.82 27.94
CA LEU A 72 1.82 13.03 28.43
C LEU A 72 2.51 14.21 27.73
N ALA A 73 2.31 14.31 26.42
CA ALA A 73 2.83 15.39 25.60
C ALA A 73 2.07 15.50 24.28
N THR A 74 2.05 16.70 23.72
CA THR A 74 1.58 16.97 22.35
C THR A 74 2.57 17.85 21.59
N GLU A 75 2.48 17.80 20.26
CA GLU A 75 3.28 18.60 19.33
C GLU A 75 2.42 19.20 18.23
N VAL A 76 2.81 20.40 17.78
CA VAL A 76 2.14 21.07 16.66
C VAL A 76 2.60 20.43 15.36
N ILE A 77 1.64 19.93 14.59
CA ILE A 77 1.89 19.40 13.24
C ILE A 77 1.16 20.23 12.18
N SER A 78 1.47 19.99 10.91
CA SER A 78 0.76 20.61 9.80
C SER A 78 0.49 19.58 8.71
N VAL A 79 -0.54 18.76 8.93
CA VAL A 79 -0.94 17.70 8.01
C VAL A 79 -2.22 18.08 7.29
N ALA A 80 -2.14 18.26 5.97
CA ALA A 80 -3.29 18.69 5.17
C ALA A 80 -4.42 17.64 5.14
N SER A 81 -4.08 16.36 4.96
CA SER A 81 -5.06 15.27 5.00
C SER A 81 -4.38 13.90 5.11
N LEU A 82 -5.01 12.98 5.84
CA LEU A 82 -4.66 11.56 5.87
C LEU A 82 -5.66 10.67 5.13
N ALA A 83 -6.62 11.24 4.38
CA ALA A 83 -7.73 10.52 3.76
C ALA A 83 -7.34 9.43 2.74
N SER A 84 -6.09 9.46 2.27
CA SER A 84 -5.57 8.49 1.30
C SER A 84 -4.54 7.52 1.89
N TYR A 85 -4.31 7.60 3.20
CA TYR A 85 -3.44 6.72 3.97
C TYR A 85 -4.27 5.66 4.73
N THR A 86 -3.66 4.54 5.11
CA THR A 86 -4.36 3.49 5.88
C THR A 86 -3.82 3.31 7.29
N HIS A 87 -2.55 3.64 7.53
CA HIS A 87 -1.88 3.39 8.80
C HIS A 87 -0.94 4.52 9.19
N ILE A 88 -0.66 4.64 10.47
CA ILE A 88 0.50 5.36 11.01
C ILE A 88 1.58 4.34 11.37
N ALA A 89 2.81 4.60 10.92
CA ALA A 89 4.01 3.91 11.37
C ALA A 89 4.86 4.86 12.22
N MET A 90 5.41 4.36 13.32
CA MET A 90 6.36 5.12 14.15
C MET A 90 7.38 4.19 14.77
N TRP A 91 8.57 4.71 15.04
CA TRP A 91 9.53 4.05 15.91
C TRP A 91 9.27 4.45 17.35
N ILE A 92 9.23 3.46 18.24
CA ILE A 92 9.09 3.68 19.68
C ILE A 92 10.08 2.79 20.44
N LYS A 93 10.64 3.33 21.53
CA LYS A 93 11.39 2.59 22.54
C LYS A 93 10.90 3.01 23.91
N SER A 94 10.80 2.08 24.84
CA SER A 94 10.42 2.36 26.24
C SER A 94 11.35 1.61 27.19
N THR A 95 11.70 2.21 28.33
CA THR A 95 12.50 1.55 29.38
C THR A 95 11.74 0.44 30.10
N VAL A 96 10.41 0.37 29.92
CA VAL A 96 9.55 -0.70 30.44
C VAL A 96 8.83 -1.39 29.29
N ALA A 97 8.49 -2.66 29.47
CA ALA A 97 7.67 -3.38 28.50
C ALA A 97 6.24 -2.80 28.49
N LEU A 98 5.76 -2.49 27.29
CA LEU A 98 4.41 -2.00 27.06
C LEU A 98 3.56 -3.11 26.45
N SER A 99 2.37 -3.31 27.01
CA SER A 99 1.34 -4.13 26.38
C SER A 99 0.60 -3.31 25.33
N GLY A 100 -0.07 -4.00 24.39
CA GLY A 100 -0.89 -3.32 23.39
C GLY A 100 -1.98 -2.47 24.04
N GLY A 101 -2.02 -1.18 23.70
CA GLY A 101 -2.97 -0.21 24.25
C GLY A 101 -2.57 0.42 25.59
N ASP A 102 -1.39 0.13 26.14
CA ASP A 102 -0.88 0.86 27.33
C ASP A 102 -0.69 2.35 27.02
N LEU A 103 -0.23 2.66 25.80
CA LEU A 103 -0.14 4.01 25.23
C LEU A 103 -1.07 4.16 24.02
N GLN A 104 -1.50 5.38 23.76
CA GLN A 104 -2.26 5.77 22.57
C GLN A 104 -1.63 6.96 21.86
N LEU A 105 -1.55 6.89 20.53
CA LEU A 105 -1.27 8.03 19.67
C LEU A 105 -2.58 8.75 19.36
N LEU A 106 -2.57 10.08 19.51
CA LEU A 106 -3.70 10.96 19.23
C LEU A 106 -3.38 11.80 17.99
N LEU A 107 -4.35 11.97 17.10
CA LEU A 107 -4.28 12.96 16.02
C LEU A 107 -5.53 13.83 16.07
N ASP A 108 -5.35 15.14 15.92
CA ASP A 108 -6.44 16.08 16.10
C ASP A 108 -6.33 17.31 15.19
N ASN A 109 -7.47 17.91 14.90
CA ASN A 109 -7.61 19.23 14.28
C ASN A 109 -7.81 20.35 15.30
N SER A 110 -7.82 20.02 16.59
CA SER A 110 -7.76 20.98 17.70
C SER A 110 -6.37 20.97 18.36
N ALA A 111 -5.97 22.10 18.93
CA ALA A 111 -4.69 22.21 19.63
C ALA A 111 -4.67 21.32 20.88
N SER A 112 -3.48 20.84 21.24
CA SER A 112 -3.24 19.99 22.42
C SER A 112 -4.04 18.68 22.43
N CYS A 113 -4.46 18.20 21.25
CA CYS A 113 -5.34 17.03 21.12
C CYS A 113 -6.60 17.11 22.01
N ALA A 114 -7.24 18.29 22.10
CA ALA A 114 -8.38 18.50 22.99
C ALA A 114 -9.66 17.72 22.57
N SER A 115 -9.77 17.30 21.31
CA SER A 115 -10.87 16.51 20.76
C SER A 115 -10.39 15.51 19.70
N PRO A 116 -9.56 14.51 20.08
CA PRO A 116 -8.86 13.65 19.12
C PRO A 116 -9.81 13.01 18.11
N LEU A 117 -9.47 13.15 16.82
CA LEU A 117 -10.18 12.48 15.72
C LEU A 117 -9.78 11.01 15.62
N GLU A 118 -8.49 10.73 15.87
CA GLU A 118 -7.94 9.38 15.91
C GLU A 118 -7.37 9.11 17.31
N THR A 119 -7.71 7.94 17.85
CA THR A 119 -7.15 7.42 19.10
C THR A 119 -6.61 6.02 18.83
N LEU A 120 -5.31 5.94 18.54
CA LEU A 120 -4.67 4.75 18.00
C LEU A 120 -3.90 4.02 19.10
N ASN A 121 -4.27 2.78 19.39
CA ASN A 121 -3.58 1.96 20.38
C ASN A 121 -2.19 1.58 19.89
N VAL A 122 -1.17 1.94 20.66
CA VAL A 122 0.21 1.51 20.41
C VAL A 122 0.29 -0.01 20.65
N PRO A 123 0.77 -0.81 19.69
CA PRO A 123 1.03 -2.24 19.88
C PRO A 123 2.02 -2.54 21.01
N ALA A 124 2.18 -3.82 21.35
CA ALA A 124 3.14 -4.21 22.39
C ALA A 124 4.58 -3.84 21.99
N VAL A 125 5.35 -3.31 22.95
CA VAL A 125 6.74 -2.87 22.77
C VAL A 125 7.62 -3.53 23.84
N PRO A 126 8.64 -4.31 23.46
CA PRO A 126 9.61 -4.84 24.41
C PRO A 126 10.41 -3.74 25.09
N ALA A 127 10.80 -3.97 26.35
CA ALA A 127 11.66 -3.03 27.08
C ALA A 127 12.99 -2.82 26.35
N ASP A 128 13.48 -1.59 26.37
CA ASP A 128 14.78 -1.13 25.87
C ASP A 128 15.08 -1.48 24.41
N THR A 129 14.05 -1.78 23.61
CA THR A 129 14.20 -2.16 22.21
C THR A 129 13.39 -1.25 21.32
N TRP A 130 14.08 -0.55 20.42
CA TRP A 130 13.40 0.18 19.36
C TRP A 130 12.59 -0.76 18.48
N THR A 131 11.30 -0.52 18.45
CA THR A 131 10.32 -1.30 17.71
C THR A 131 9.57 -0.37 16.78
N GLN A 132 9.51 -0.71 15.50
CA GLN A 132 8.62 -0.01 14.58
C GLN A 132 7.23 -0.59 14.76
N VAL A 133 6.29 0.26 15.16
CA VAL A 133 4.89 -0.12 15.33
C VAL A 133 4.06 0.47 14.20
N ARG A 134 2.95 -0.21 13.88
CA ARG A 134 1.96 0.25 12.90
C ARG A 134 0.58 0.23 13.52
N MET A 135 -0.20 1.27 13.25
CA MET A 135 -1.54 1.45 13.80
C MET A 135 -2.48 1.83 12.67
N ALA A 136 -3.59 1.09 12.52
CA ALA A 136 -4.59 1.38 11.50
C ALA A 136 -5.35 2.66 11.85
N LEU A 137 -5.51 3.55 10.87
CA LEU A 137 -6.40 4.72 11.00
C LEU A 137 -7.85 4.24 11.08
N ALA A 138 -8.64 4.76 12.03
CA ALA A 138 -10.01 4.32 12.23
C ALA A 138 -10.94 4.88 11.15
N THR A 139 -10.83 6.19 10.86
CA THR A 139 -11.66 6.90 9.87
C THR A 139 -10.81 7.89 9.07
N PRO A 140 -9.84 7.43 8.25
CA PRO A 140 -8.91 8.31 7.54
C PRO A 140 -9.61 9.38 6.69
N SER A 141 -10.79 9.08 6.13
CA SER A 141 -11.57 10.04 5.33
C SER A 141 -12.03 11.29 6.10
N ALA A 142 -12.05 11.26 7.43
CA ALA A 142 -12.39 12.40 8.29
C ALA A 142 -11.16 13.21 8.73
N ASP A 143 -9.95 12.68 8.55
CA ASP A 143 -8.69 13.30 8.97
C ASP A 143 -8.25 14.37 7.96
N LEU A 144 -8.89 15.52 8.07
CA LEU A 144 -8.65 16.70 7.24
C LEU A 144 -8.09 17.81 8.13
N SER A 145 -6.95 18.39 7.73
CA SER A 145 -6.26 19.46 8.47
C SER A 145 -5.99 19.12 9.94
N LEU A 146 -5.09 18.15 10.17
CA LEU A 146 -4.61 17.85 11.52
C LEU A 146 -3.52 18.85 11.91
N ILE A 147 -3.62 19.37 13.13
CA ILE A 147 -2.74 20.42 13.67
C ILE A 147 -2.01 19.99 14.95
N SER A 148 -2.43 18.90 15.58
CA SER A 148 -1.82 18.39 16.81
C SER A 148 -1.67 16.88 16.76
N ILE A 149 -0.56 16.40 17.29
CA ILE A 149 -0.28 14.99 17.58
C ILE A 149 0.02 14.84 19.07
N GLY A 150 -0.42 13.75 19.68
CA GLY A 150 -0.28 13.56 21.12
C GLY A 150 -0.01 12.13 21.51
N ILE A 151 0.58 11.93 22.69
CA ILE A 151 0.73 10.62 23.30
C ILE A 151 0.01 10.60 24.63
N LYS A 152 -0.90 9.64 24.77
CA LYS A 152 -1.68 9.43 25.98
C LYS A 152 -1.25 8.14 26.67
N MET A 153 -1.12 8.19 27.98
CA MET A 153 -0.98 7.01 28.82
C MET A 153 -2.38 6.50 29.18
N VAL A 154 -2.73 5.29 28.75
CA VAL A 154 -4.05 4.70 29.04
C VAL A 154 -3.97 3.85 30.29
N VAL A 155 -2.89 3.09 30.45
CA VAL A 155 -2.61 2.27 31.63
C VAL A 155 -1.43 2.88 32.35
N ASP A 156 -1.59 3.15 33.64
CA ASP A 156 -0.52 3.68 34.48
C ASP A 156 0.67 2.70 34.52
N LYS A 157 1.84 3.18 34.12
CA LYS A 157 3.12 2.43 34.10
C LYS A 157 4.08 2.87 35.20
N GLY A 158 3.67 3.80 36.06
CA GLY A 158 4.56 4.50 37.00
C GLY A 158 5.59 5.35 36.27
N ALA A 159 6.76 5.56 36.89
CA ALA A 159 7.84 6.30 36.26
C ALA A 159 8.56 5.47 35.18
N PHE A 160 8.69 6.01 33.98
CA PHE A 160 9.42 5.39 32.88
C PHE A 160 9.93 6.45 31.89
N THR A 161 10.73 6.03 30.93
CA THR A 161 11.15 6.90 29.82
C THR A 161 10.82 6.22 28.51
N PHE A 162 10.26 6.97 27.57
CA PHE A 162 10.05 6.49 26.21
C PHE A 162 10.58 7.49 25.19
N TYR A 163 10.81 6.98 23.99
CA TYR A 163 11.38 7.69 22.86
C TYR A 163 10.48 7.46 21.65
N LEU A 164 10.23 8.51 20.89
CA LEU A 164 9.53 8.44 19.62
C LEU A 164 10.42 8.96 18.52
N ASP A 165 10.29 8.35 17.34
CA ASP A 165 11.03 8.74 16.16
C ASP A 165 10.23 8.43 14.89
N ASP A 166 10.38 9.29 13.88
CA ASP A 166 9.89 9.12 12.51
C ASP A 166 8.42 8.65 12.41
N ILE A 167 7.50 9.51 12.80
CA ILE A 167 6.05 9.25 12.71
C ILE A 167 5.58 9.57 11.30
N ARG A 168 5.07 8.55 10.59
CA ARG A 168 4.65 8.65 9.19
C ARG A 168 3.27 8.05 8.97
N ALA A 169 2.49 8.68 8.09
CA ALA A 169 1.36 8.01 7.47
C ALA A 169 1.85 7.14 6.30
N ILE A 170 1.36 5.90 6.21
CA ILE A 170 1.72 4.93 5.18
C ILE A 170 0.48 4.18 4.66
N ASN A 171 0.62 3.48 3.54
CA ASN A 171 -0.31 2.42 3.16
C ASN A 171 0.28 1.05 3.41
N GLU A 172 -0.41 0.26 4.22
CA GLU A 172 -0.12 -1.16 4.38
C GLU A 172 -0.40 -1.94 3.08
N GLY A 173 0.51 -2.85 2.76
CA GLY A 173 0.36 -3.78 1.65
C GLY A 173 -0.69 -4.86 1.92
N ARG A 174 -1.29 -5.39 0.86
CA ARG A 174 -2.21 -6.52 0.91
C ARG A 174 -1.59 -7.71 0.22
N LEU A 175 -1.72 -8.89 0.82
CA LEU A 175 -1.33 -10.14 0.20
C LEU A 175 -2.36 -10.53 -0.86
N LEU A 176 -1.86 -10.92 -2.04
CA LEU A 176 -2.69 -11.40 -3.14
C LEU A 176 -2.34 -12.85 -3.43
N PRO A 177 -3.24 -13.79 -3.12
CA PRO A 177 -3.16 -15.14 -3.65
C PRO A 177 -3.20 -15.11 -5.17
N PHE A 178 -2.37 -15.92 -5.83
CA PHE A 178 -2.32 -15.99 -7.29
C PHE A 178 -2.13 -17.45 -7.75
N ILE A 179 -2.70 -17.75 -8.92
CA ILE A 179 -2.46 -19.00 -9.65
C ILE A 179 -1.15 -18.87 -10.42
N SER A 180 -0.97 -17.75 -11.12
CA SER A 180 0.26 -17.45 -11.85
C SER A 180 0.53 -15.95 -11.92
N GLU A 181 1.79 -15.59 -12.07
CA GLU A 181 2.23 -14.23 -12.35
C GLU A 181 3.34 -14.26 -13.41
N SER A 182 3.43 -13.21 -14.21
CA SER A 182 4.46 -13.05 -15.24
C SER A 182 5.11 -11.68 -15.24
N LEU A 183 4.93 -10.93 -14.13
CA LEU A 183 5.40 -9.56 -13.99
C LEU A 183 6.93 -9.56 -13.98
N ARG A 184 7.50 -8.77 -14.91
CA ARG A 184 8.94 -8.63 -15.07
C ARG A 184 9.32 -7.29 -15.67
N MET A 185 10.53 -6.85 -15.38
CA MET A 185 11.23 -5.85 -16.17
C MET A 185 11.91 -6.49 -17.39
N SER A 186 11.81 -5.83 -18.54
CA SER A 186 12.57 -6.14 -19.75
C SER A 186 13.12 -4.87 -20.37
N ARG A 187 14.18 -5.00 -21.17
CA ARG A 187 14.80 -3.87 -21.88
C ARG A 187 15.42 -4.36 -23.17
N ASN A 188 15.20 -3.63 -24.26
CA ASN A 188 15.84 -3.87 -25.54
C ASN A 188 17.22 -3.19 -25.64
N LEU A 189 18.03 -3.65 -26.60
CA LEU A 189 19.29 -3.04 -26.99
C LEU A 189 19.11 -2.39 -28.35
N ILE A 190 19.52 -1.12 -28.47
CA ILE A 190 19.38 -0.35 -29.71
C ILE A 190 20.73 -0.35 -30.43
N THR A 191 20.77 -1.02 -31.58
CA THR A 191 21.97 -1.07 -32.42
C THR A 191 22.24 0.29 -33.06
N SER A 192 23.51 0.70 -33.09
CA SER A 192 23.91 1.92 -33.78
C SER A 192 23.90 1.73 -35.30
N ASN A 193 23.31 2.68 -36.02
CA ASN A 193 23.31 2.71 -37.50
C ASN A 193 24.61 3.28 -38.09
N VAL A 194 25.58 3.70 -37.26
CA VAL A 194 26.83 4.30 -37.74
C VAL A 194 27.70 3.24 -38.43
N ILE A 195 27.97 3.47 -39.72
CA ILE A 195 28.90 2.66 -40.52
C ILE A 195 30.33 3.14 -40.23
N ARG A 196 31.24 2.22 -39.89
CA ARG A 196 32.67 2.51 -39.70
C ARG A 196 33.51 1.82 -40.77
N SER A 197 34.77 2.24 -40.90
CA SER A 197 35.77 1.60 -41.77
C SER A 197 36.17 0.17 -41.33
N SER A 198 35.51 -0.38 -40.30
CA SER A 198 35.67 -1.78 -39.87
C SER A 198 34.34 -2.52 -39.95
N ARG A 199 34.41 -3.84 -40.10
CA ARG A 199 33.22 -4.71 -40.12
C ARG A 199 32.63 -4.99 -38.73
N ASN A 200 33.22 -4.40 -37.68
CA ASN A 200 32.83 -4.69 -36.29
C ASN A 200 31.64 -3.80 -35.86
N PRO A 201 30.59 -4.39 -35.29
CA PRO A 201 29.44 -3.63 -34.80
C PRO A 201 29.83 -2.69 -33.66
N ASN A 202 29.04 -1.63 -33.49
CA ASN A 202 29.17 -0.71 -32.35
C ASN A 202 28.54 -1.30 -31.10
N GLN A 203 29.00 -0.85 -29.93
CA GLN A 203 28.32 -1.14 -28.67
C GLN A 203 26.88 -0.59 -28.76
N PRO A 204 25.85 -1.43 -28.54
CA PRO A 204 24.47 -0.98 -28.59
C PRO A 204 24.14 -0.07 -27.40
N ALA A 205 23.23 0.87 -27.62
CA ALA A 205 22.69 1.71 -26.57
C ALA A 205 21.62 0.93 -25.76
N ARG A 206 21.45 1.31 -24.50
CA ARG A 206 20.40 0.79 -23.63
C ARG A 206 19.07 1.41 -24.04
N GLY A 207 18.04 0.61 -24.25
CA GLY A 207 16.68 1.10 -24.41
C GLY A 207 15.96 1.36 -23.09
N ASN A 208 14.66 1.58 -23.18
CA ASN A 208 13.81 1.89 -22.04
C ASN A 208 13.45 0.65 -21.21
N TYR A 209 13.01 0.87 -19.98
CA TYR A 209 12.45 -0.15 -19.11
C TYR A 209 11.01 -0.43 -19.51
N GLU A 210 10.76 -1.66 -19.92
CA GLU A 210 9.43 -2.17 -20.20
C GLU A 210 9.04 -3.14 -19.10
N ILE A 211 8.15 -2.68 -18.22
CA ILE A 211 7.58 -3.49 -17.14
C ILE A 211 6.15 -3.82 -17.48
N GLY A 212 5.83 -5.09 -17.39
CA GLY A 212 4.47 -5.58 -17.56
C GLY A 212 4.39 -7.08 -17.38
N GLY A 213 3.18 -7.59 -17.52
CA GLY A 213 2.84 -9.00 -17.35
C GLY A 213 1.44 -9.13 -16.77
N ASP A 214 1.02 -10.37 -16.60
CA ASP A 214 -0.29 -10.70 -16.05
C ASP A 214 -0.15 -11.24 -14.63
N ILE A 215 -1.14 -10.93 -13.79
CA ILE A 215 -1.49 -11.71 -12.60
C ILE A 215 -2.78 -12.47 -12.89
N VAL A 216 -2.76 -13.77 -12.62
CA VAL A 216 -3.92 -14.64 -12.70
C VAL A 216 -4.22 -15.17 -11.31
N THR A 217 -5.47 -15.06 -10.88
CA THR A 217 -5.94 -15.41 -9.54
C THR A 217 -7.40 -15.87 -9.60
N GLU A 218 -7.94 -16.38 -8.49
CA GLU A 218 -9.35 -16.77 -8.38
C GLU A 218 -10.17 -15.61 -7.82
N PHE A 219 -11.19 -15.18 -8.57
CA PHE A 219 -11.99 -14.01 -8.25
C PHE A 219 -12.61 -14.13 -6.85
N SER A 220 -12.38 -13.13 -5.98
CA SER A 220 -12.80 -13.18 -4.58
C SER A 220 -13.32 -11.82 -4.08
N PRO A 221 -14.06 -11.77 -2.96
CA PRO A 221 -14.55 -10.52 -2.37
C PRO A 221 -13.45 -9.52 -1.98
N PHE A 222 -12.21 -9.97 -1.80
CA PHE A 222 -11.09 -9.14 -1.34
C PHE A 222 -10.34 -8.42 -2.47
N MET A 223 -10.79 -8.56 -3.72
CA MET A 223 -10.17 -7.94 -4.90
C MET A 223 -10.56 -6.47 -5.12
N GLY A 224 -11.18 -5.81 -4.14
CA GLY A 224 -11.68 -4.44 -4.28
C GLY A 224 -10.61 -3.44 -4.73
N LEU A 225 -9.35 -3.60 -4.30
CA LEU A 225 -8.26 -2.72 -4.72
C LEU A 225 -7.89 -2.93 -6.20
N LEU A 226 -7.74 -4.18 -6.67
CA LEU A 226 -7.50 -4.47 -8.08
C LEU A 226 -8.68 -4.02 -8.95
N LEU A 227 -9.91 -4.25 -8.53
CA LEU A 227 -11.10 -3.77 -9.24
C LEU A 227 -11.16 -2.24 -9.30
N LYS A 228 -10.77 -1.54 -8.23
CA LYS A 228 -10.62 -0.07 -8.22
C LYS A 228 -9.58 0.38 -9.24
N HIS A 229 -8.44 -0.30 -9.34
CA HIS A 229 -7.40 0.02 -10.32
C HIS A 229 -7.75 -0.42 -11.76
N ALA A 230 -8.69 -1.36 -11.93
CA ALA A 230 -9.14 -1.82 -13.23
C ALA A 230 -10.28 -0.96 -13.79
N LEU A 231 -11.20 -0.48 -12.94
CA LEU A 231 -12.46 0.14 -13.37
C LEU A 231 -12.61 1.60 -12.90
N GLY A 232 -11.92 1.99 -11.82
CA GLY A 232 -12.10 3.27 -11.14
C GLY A 232 -12.80 3.16 -9.79
N SER A 233 -13.16 4.30 -9.21
CA SER A 233 -13.87 4.37 -7.92
C SER A 233 -15.20 3.60 -7.92
N TYR A 234 -15.56 3.02 -6.77
CA TYR A 234 -16.80 2.27 -6.59
C TYR A 234 -17.69 2.89 -5.52
N ALA A 235 -19.00 2.68 -5.65
CA ALA A 235 -19.95 2.96 -4.58
C ALA A 235 -20.15 1.71 -3.72
N ARG A 236 -20.22 1.88 -2.39
CA ARG A 236 -20.47 0.80 -1.43
C ARG A 236 -21.79 1.05 -0.70
N THR A 237 -22.62 0.02 -0.59
CA THR A 237 -23.86 0.04 0.19
C THR A 237 -23.99 -1.22 1.06
N GLY A 238 -24.89 -1.18 2.04
CA GLY A 238 -25.17 -2.30 2.96
C GLY A 238 -24.32 -2.28 4.23
N ALA A 239 -24.68 -3.15 5.18
CA ALA A 239 -24.00 -3.34 6.46
C ALA A 239 -23.58 -4.80 6.61
N GLY A 240 -22.73 -5.29 5.70
CA GLY A 240 -22.18 -6.66 5.70
C GLY A 240 -23.20 -7.78 5.40
N PRO A 241 -23.11 -8.50 4.26
CA PRO A 241 -22.16 -8.29 3.15
C PRO A 241 -22.41 -6.97 2.42
N TYR A 242 -21.32 -6.36 1.92
CA TYR A 242 -21.39 -5.09 1.18
C TYR A 242 -21.70 -5.34 -0.30
N THR A 243 -22.47 -4.43 -0.88
CA THR A 243 -22.63 -4.35 -2.34
C THR A 243 -21.68 -3.28 -2.88
N HIS A 244 -20.77 -3.68 -3.77
CA HIS A 244 -19.88 -2.77 -4.48
C HIS A 244 -20.35 -2.58 -5.92
N THR A 245 -20.63 -1.34 -6.31
CA THR A 245 -21.01 -0.98 -7.68
C THR A 245 -19.86 -0.25 -8.35
N PHE A 246 -19.26 -0.90 -9.36
CA PHE A 246 -18.22 -0.30 -10.20
C PHE A 246 -18.82 0.29 -11.46
N LYS A 247 -18.29 1.43 -11.89
CA LYS A 247 -18.54 2.03 -13.20
C LYS A 247 -17.19 2.33 -13.82
N ILE A 248 -17.08 2.24 -15.15
CA ILE A 248 -15.89 2.69 -15.86
C ILE A 248 -15.73 4.19 -15.59
N GLY A 249 -14.65 4.53 -14.88
CA GLY A 249 -14.34 5.90 -14.47
C GLY A 249 -12.85 6.20 -14.60
N SER A 250 -12.41 7.28 -13.93
CA SER A 250 -11.01 7.62 -13.86
C SER A 250 -10.23 6.56 -13.07
N LEU A 251 -9.14 6.08 -13.65
CA LEU A 251 -8.25 5.15 -12.97
C LEU A 251 -7.40 5.89 -11.93
N PRO A 252 -7.10 5.29 -10.77
CA PRO A 252 -6.20 5.87 -9.78
C PRO A 252 -4.77 6.10 -10.29
N THR A 253 -3.97 6.81 -9.51
CA THR A 253 -2.58 7.20 -9.84
C THR A 253 -1.70 6.00 -10.19
N GLY A 254 -1.73 4.95 -9.37
CA GLY A 254 -0.95 3.74 -9.59
C GLY A 254 -1.06 2.78 -8.41
N ILE A 255 -0.60 1.57 -8.63
CA ILE A 255 -0.42 0.56 -7.59
C ILE A 255 1.06 0.18 -7.59
N GLN A 256 1.61 -0.13 -6.42
CA GLN A 256 2.90 -0.78 -6.30
C GLN A 256 2.70 -2.26 -6.00
N LEU A 257 3.54 -3.09 -6.59
CA LEU A 257 3.47 -4.55 -6.52
C LEU A 257 4.84 -5.08 -6.15
N GLU A 258 4.95 -5.93 -5.15
CA GLU A 258 6.21 -6.55 -4.77
C GLU A 258 6.11 -8.07 -4.85
N LYS A 259 6.96 -8.67 -5.69
CA LYS A 259 7.20 -10.11 -5.66
C LYS A 259 8.23 -10.38 -4.57
N GLN A 260 7.84 -11.14 -3.57
CA GLN A 260 8.67 -11.42 -2.41
C GLN A 260 9.08 -12.89 -2.41
N PHE A 261 10.38 -13.16 -2.47
CA PHE A 261 10.98 -14.48 -2.30
C PHE A 261 11.71 -14.49 -0.95
N SER A 262 10.95 -14.77 0.12
CA SER A 262 11.43 -14.72 1.50
C SER A 262 12.55 -15.72 1.76
N ASP A 263 12.45 -16.90 1.15
CA ASP A 263 13.40 -18.01 1.22
C ASP A 263 14.83 -17.63 0.82
N ILE A 264 14.97 -16.71 -0.14
CA ILE A 264 16.28 -16.23 -0.64
C ILE A 264 16.52 -14.74 -0.39
N SER A 265 15.65 -14.08 0.39
CA SER A 265 15.71 -12.63 0.66
C SER A 265 15.84 -11.80 -0.62
N LYS A 266 15.00 -12.09 -1.63
CA LYS A 266 14.93 -11.31 -2.87
C LYS A 266 13.55 -10.76 -3.08
N TYR A 267 13.49 -9.45 -3.30
CA TYR A 267 12.25 -8.71 -3.40
C TYR A 267 12.29 -7.85 -4.67
N PHE A 268 11.30 -8.00 -5.54
CA PHE A 268 11.18 -7.23 -6.78
C PHE A 268 10.00 -6.29 -6.65
N LEU A 269 10.29 -5.04 -6.32
CA LEU A 269 9.30 -3.98 -6.17
C LEU A 269 9.07 -3.31 -7.53
N TYR A 270 7.83 -3.32 -7.99
CA TYR A 270 7.36 -2.67 -9.19
C TYR A 270 6.51 -1.46 -8.81
N ASN A 271 6.96 -0.28 -9.21
CA ASN A 271 6.28 0.98 -8.96
C ASN A 271 5.68 1.57 -10.25
N GLY A 272 4.67 2.43 -10.09
CA GLY A 272 3.93 3.04 -11.17
C GLY A 272 3.13 2.02 -11.98
N CYS A 273 2.62 0.96 -11.33
CA CYS A 273 1.83 -0.04 -12.02
C CYS A 273 0.38 0.43 -12.21
N LYS A 274 -0.21 0.09 -13.35
CA LYS A 274 -1.63 0.26 -13.64
C LYS A 274 -2.18 -0.97 -14.34
N ILE A 275 -3.47 -1.22 -14.16
CA ILE A 275 -4.17 -2.34 -14.79
C ILE A 275 -4.61 -1.89 -16.19
N ASN A 276 -3.97 -2.48 -17.21
CA ASN A 276 -4.31 -2.27 -18.60
C ASN A 276 -5.50 -3.13 -19.04
N SER A 277 -5.65 -4.33 -18.48
CA SER A 277 -6.79 -5.19 -18.78
C SER A 277 -7.27 -5.97 -17.56
N PHE A 278 -8.58 -6.20 -17.50
CA PHE A 278 -9.21 -7.08 -16.52
C PHE A 278 -10.13 -8.05 -17.26
N GLY A 279 -9.98 -9.35 -17.01
CA GLY A 279 -10.85 -10.36 -17.59
C GLY A 279 -11.32 -11.38 -16.57
N LEU A 280 -12.52 -11.91 -16.80
CA LEU A 280 -13.08 -13.04 -16.06
C LEU A 280 -13.47 -14.16 -17.02
N THR A 281 -13.26 -15.39 -16.59
CA THR A 281 -13.80 -16.60 -17.22
C THR A 281 -14.66 -17.34 -16.21
N ILE A 282 -15.95 -17.50 -16.52
CA ILE A 282 -16.95 -18.13 -15.67
C ILE A 282 -17.43 -19.40 -16.37
N LYS A 283 -17.26 -20.53 -15.70
CA LYS A 283 -17.72 -21.86 -16.13
C LYS A 283 -18.72 -22.40 -15.11
N PRO A 284 -19.51 -23.45 -15.41
CA PRO A 284 -20.55 -23.96 -14.50
C PRO A 284 -19.95 -24.69 -13.28
N GLU A 285 -18.67 -25.03 -13.33
CA GLU A 285 -17.91 -25.65 -12.25
C GLU A 285 -16.56 -24.96 -12.07
N GLY A 286 -16.01 -25.06 -10.86
CA GLY A 286 -14.72 -24.50 -10.50
C GLY A 286 -14.77 -23.04 -10.05
N MET A 287 -13.61 -22.57 -9.57
CA MET A 287 -13.44 -21.18 -9.15
C MET A 287 -13.36 -20.27 -10.37
N ILE A 288 -13.92 -19.06 -10.25
CA ILE A 288 -13.90 -18.08 -11.32
C ILE A 288 -12.48 -17.53 -11.47
N GLU A 289 -11.85 -17.69 -12.64
CA GLU A 289 -10.51 -17.15 -12.89
C GLU A 289 -10.59 -15.67 -13.25
N ALA A 290 -9.78 -14.85 -12.58
CA ALA A 290 -9.58 -13.44 -12.87
C ALA A 290 -8.15 -13.19 -13.37
N ARG A 291 -8.04 -12.44 -14.48
CA ARG A 291 -6.77 -12.01 -15.06
C ARG A 291 -6.67 -10.49 -15.02
N PHE A 292 -5.55 -9.99 -14.50
CA PHE A 292 -5.19 -8.58 -14.51
C PHE A 292 -3.91 -8.38 -15.31
N GLY A 293 -4.02 -7.72 -16.47
CA GLY A 293 -2.88 -7.32 -17.28
C GLY A 293 -2.32 -6.00 -16.78
N ILE A 294 -1.03 -5.99 -16.44
CA ILE A 294 -0.36 -4.89 -15.77
C ILE A 294 0.69 -4.25 -16.68
N MET A 295 0.78 -2.93 -16.61
CA MET A 295 1.89 -2.13 -17.13
C MET A 295 2.48 -1.32 -15.99
N GLY A 296 3.81 -1.32 -15.86
CA GLY A 296 4.53 -0.61 -14.79
C GLY A 296 5.65 0.27 -15.31
N ALA A 297 6.27 1.04 -14.42
CA ALA A 297 7.22 2.07 -14.82
C ALA A 297 8.63 1.88 -14.26
N LYS A 298 8.77 1.30 -13.06
CA LYS A 298 10.05 1.09 -12.38
C LYS A 298 10.09 -0.25 -11.67
N GLU A 299 11.24 -0.94 -11.73
CA GLU A 299 11.54 -2.11 -10.91
C GLU A 299 12.71 -1.75 -9.98
N THR A 300 12.65 -2.20 -8.73
CA THR A 300 13.74 -2.13 -7.76
C THR A 300 13.90 -3.49 -7.12
N VAL A 301 15.12 -4.04 -7.21
CA VAL A 301 15.45 -5.32 -6.59
C VAL A 301 16.12 -5.05 -5.25
N GLY A 302 15.57 -5.59 -4.18
CA GLY A 302 16.03 -5.40 -2.81
C GLY A 302 16.28 -6.72 -2.08
N GLU A 303 16.89 -6.58 -0.89
CA GLU A 303 17.12 -7.68 0.07
C GLU A 303 16.21 -7.57 1.30
N VAL A 304 15.42 -6.50 1.37
CA VAL A 304 14.41 -6.23 2.40
C VAL A 304 13.10 -5.95 1.67
N PRO A 305 11.95 -6.52 2.12
CA PRO A 305 10.66 -6.21 1.52
C PRO A 305 10.29 -4.75 1.77
N PHE A 306 9.58 -4.13 0.83
CA PHE A 306 8.90 -2.85 1.06
C PHE A 306 7.94 -2.96 2.24
N ASP A 307 7.20 -4.06 2.31
CA ASP A 307 6.29 -4.33 3.41
C ASP A 307 6.35 -5.80 3.82
N ASN A 308 6.91 -6.03 5.01
CA ASN A 308 6.96 -7.37 5.59
C ASN A 308 5.63 -7.78 6.25
N ASN A 309 4.78 -6.81 6.58
CA ASN A 309 3.58 -6.96 7.41
C ASN A 309 2.28 -6.89 6.58
N GLY A 310 2.35 -7.15 5.27
CA GLY A 310 1.16 -7.05 4.42
C GLY A 310 -0.01 -7.90 4.93
N THR A 311 -1.21 -7.33 4.96
CA THR A 311 -2.41 -7.99 5.49
C THR A 311 -2.84 -9.14 4.59
N ASP A 312 -3.03 -10.33 5.16
CA ASP A 312 -3.78 -11.41 4.52
C ASP A 312 -5.27 -11.25 4.82
N GLN A 313 -6.08 -11.03 3.79
CA GLN A 313 -7.54 -10.93 3.93
C GLN A 313 -8.22 -12.31 3.83
N GLY A 314 -7.43 -13.37 3.66
CA GLY A 314 -7.88 -14.72 3.42
C GLY A 314 -8.24 -14.97 1.96
N HIS A 315 -8.53 -16.23 1.65
CA HIS A 315 -8.89 -16.68 0.30
C HIS A 315 -10.27 -17.33 0.32
N ARG A 316 -11.27 -16.64 -0.24
CA ARG A 316 -12.66 -17.10 -0.35
C ARG A 316 -13.19 -16.82 -1.77
N PRO A 317 -12.75 -17.59 -2.76
CA PRO A 317 -13.12 -17.35 -4.15
C PRO A 317 -14.61 -17.59 -4.40
N PHE A 318 -15.14 -16.88 -5.40
CA PHE A 318 -16.44 -17.19 -5.98
C PHE A 318 -16.31 -18.41 -6.90
N ASP A 319 -17.33 -19.26 -6.88
CA ASP A 319 -17.44 -20.38 -7.80
C ASP A 319 -18.48 -20.12 -8.89
N GLY A 320 -18.39 -20.90 -9.94
CA GLY A 320 -19.33 -20.87 -11.06
C GLY A 320 -20.70 -21.48 -10.78
N PHE A 321 -20.84 -22.27 -9.71
CA PHE A 321 -22.08 -22.96 -9.36
C PHE A 321 -23.16 -21.96 -8.92
N GLU A 322 -22.75 -20.88 -8.26
CA GLU A 322 -23.63 -19.78 -7.83
C GLU A 322 -23.86 -18.71 -8.92
N ALA A 323 -23.28 -18.86 -10.11
CA ALA A 323 -23.35 -17.84 -11.16
C ALA A 323 -24.71 -17.82 -11.87
N VAL A 324 -25.34 -16.64 -11.93
CA VAL A 324 -26.57 -16.40 -12.69
C VAL A 324 -26.34 -15.28 -13.71
N ILE A 325 -26.64 -15.56 -14.98
CA ILE A 325 -26.54 -14.58 -16.05
C ILE A 325 -27.91 -13.92 -16.20
N ASN A 326 -27.98 -12.60 -16.05
CA ASN A 326 -29.21 -11.84 -16.20
C ASN A 326 -29.10 -10.84 -17.36
N ARG A 327 -30.19 -10.63 -18.11
CA ARG A 327 -30.35 -9.53 -19.07
C ARG A 327 -31.55 -8.70 -18.67
N GLY A 328 -31.33 -7.43 -18.34
CA GLY A 328 -32.39 -6.53 -17.87
C GLY A 328 -33.05 -6.97 -16.56
N GLY A 329 -32.33 -7.73 -15.71
CA GLY A 329 -32.85 -8.24 -14.44
C GLY A 329 -33.57 -9.60 -14.52
N THR A 330 -33.64 -10.22 -15.70
CA THR A 330 -34.23 -11.55 -15.89
C THR A 330 -33.16 -12.56 -16.30
N PRO A 331 -33.20 -13.82 -15.79
CA PRO A 331 -32.25 -14.86 -16.18
C PRO A 331 -32.19 -15.09 -17.69
N LEU A 332 -30.97 -15.10 -18.23
CA LEU A 332 -30.66 -15.24 -19.65
C LEU A 332 -30.39 -16.72 -19.98
N GLY A 333 -31.43 -17.55 -19.97
CA GLY A 333 -31.35 -18.96 -20.40
C GLY A 333 -30.28 -19.79 -19.66
N THR A 334 -29.88 -20.93 -20.25
CA THR A 334 -28.83 -21.80 -19.72
C THR A 334 -27.50 -21.50 -20.41
N GLY A 335 -26.64 -20.73 -19.76
CA GLY A 335 -25.27 -20.48 -20.23
C GLY A 335 -24.31 -21.59 -19.78
N THR A 336 -23.37 -21.97 -20.64
CA THR A 336 -22.31 -22.94 -20.33
C THR A 336 -20.95 -22.29 -20.14
N GLU A 337 -20.73 -21.08 -20.64
CA GLU A 337 -19.51 -20.29 -20.36
C GLU A 337 -19.77 -18.81 -20.63
N VAL A 338 -19.25 -17.94 -19.76
CA VAL A 338 -19.13 -16.51 -20.01
C VAL A 338 -17.68 -16.10 -19.84
N SER A 339 -17.14 -15.44 -20.85
CA SER A 339 -15.85 -14.77 -20.75
C SER A 339 -16.00 -13.31 -21.14
N PHE A 340 -15.33 -12.42 -20.43
CA PHE A 340 -15.22 -11.03 -20.86
C PHE A 340 -13.87 -10.44 -20.50
N THR A 341 -13.52 -9.37 -21.20
CA THR A 341 -12.32 -8.57 -20.97
C THR A 341 -12.68 -7.09 -21.10
N ILE A 342 -12.16 -6.31 -20.17
CA ILE A 342 -12.19 -4.86 -20.15
C ILE A 342 -10.76 -4.39 -20.38
N GLU A 343 -10.53 -3.65 -21.46
CA GLU A 343 -9.24 -3.07 -21.80
C GLU A 343 -9.28 -1.56 -21.55
N ASN A 344 -8.35 -1.05 -20.74
CA ASN A 344 -8.17 0.38 -20.45
C ASN A 344 -7.31 1.10 -21.50
N ASN A 345 -6.69 0.36 -22.42
CA ASN A 345 -5.87 0.88 -23.53
C ASN A 345 -4.85 1.92 -23.06
N LEU A 346 -4.07 1.58 -22.02
CA LEU A 346 -3.07 2.48 -21.46
C LEU A 346 -2.03 2.85 -22.51
N ASP A 347 -1.68 4.14 -22.57
CA ASP A 347 -0.59 4.60 -23.43
C ASP A 347 0.75 4.21 -22.82
N GLY A 348 1.37 3.21 -23.45
CA GLY A 348 2.64 2.68 -23.03
C GLY A 348 3.89 3.40 -23.56
N SER A 349 3.74 4.49 -24.29
CA SER A 349 4.84 5.11 -25.03
C SER A 349 5.43 6.34 -24.34
N VAL A 350 4.90 6.73 -23.18
CA VAL A 350 5.28 7.99 -22.52
C VAL A 350 6.60 7.84 -21.75
N TYR A 351 7.71 8.23 -22.37
CA TYR A 351 9.06 8.29 -21.76
C TYR A 351 9.64 9.71 -21.89
N VAL A 352 10.55 10.08 -20.99
CA VAL A 352 11.22 11.40 -20.98
C VAL A 352 12.73 11.24 -20.95
N VAL A 353 13.46 12.29 -21.36
CA VAL A 353 14.93 12.33 -21.34
C VAL A 353 15.40 12.77 -19.95
N ASP A 354 15.37 11.84 -19.00
CA ASP A 354 15.79 12.07 -17.61
C ASP A 354 16.91 11.11 -17.16
N GLY A 355 17.45 10.32 -18.08
CA GLY A 355 18.49 9.32 -17.81
C GLY A 355 18.01 8.06 -17.09
N THR A 356 16.72 7.96 -16.74
CA THR A 356 16.18 6.81 -16.00
C THR A 356 15.74 5.67 -16.92
N GLY A 357 15.29 5.99 -18.14
CA GLY A 357 14.68 5.04 -19.06
C GLY A 357 13.31 4.53 -18.59
N GLN A 358 12.71 5.15 -17.58
CA GLN A 358 11.42 4.75 -17.01
C GLN A 358 10.26 5.49 -17.66
N ARG A 359 9.07 4.88 -17.67
CA ARG A 359 7.85 5.54 -18.20
C ARG A 359 7.53 6.76 -17.36
N TYR A 360 7.27 7.92 -17.94
CA TYR A 360 6.91 9.12 -17.17
C TYR A 360 5.49 9.06 -16.62
N SER A 361 4.56 8.50 -17.39
CA SER A 361 3.18 8.26 -16.97
C SER A 361 2.57 7.08 -17.74
N LEU A 362 1.39 6.63 -17.29
CA LEU A 362 0.54 5.67 -18.01
C LEU A 362 -0.89 6.24 -18.10
N PRO A 363 -1.16 7.15 -19.05
CA PRO A 363 -2.49 7.69 -19.29
C PRO A 363 -3.44 6.59 -19.77
N ALA A 364 -4.70 6.64 -19.33
CA ALA A 364 -5.73 5.71 -19.79
C ALA A 364 -6.28 6.11 -21.16
N GLY A 365 -6.49 5.12 -22.02
CA GLY A 365 -7.16 5.29 -23.30
C GLY A 365 -8.68 5.07 -23.16
N LYS A 366 -9.35 4.89 -24.31
CA LYS A 366 -10.78 4.55 -24.31
C LYS A 366 -10.97 3.13 -23.78
N ALA A 367 -11.80 2.97 -22.75
CA ALA A 367 -12.16 1.64 -22.28
C ALA A 367 -12.89 0.85 -23.37
N LYS A 368 -12.58 -0.44 -23.51
CA LYS A 368 -13.20 -1.36 -24.46
C LYS A 368 -13.63 -2.62 -23.72
N VAL A 369 -14.87 -3.04 -23.91
CA VAL A 369 -15.42 -4.27 -23.32
C VAL A 369 -15.71 -5.25 -24.46
N THR A 370 -15.19 -6.45 -24.33
CA THR A 370 -15.44 -7.56 -25.26
C THR A 370 -15.72 -8.82 -24.47
N GLY A 371 -16.51 -9.75 -25.02
CA GLY A 371 -16.77 -11.01 -24.36
C GLY A 371 -17.48 -12.01 -25.26
N THR A 372 -17.56 -13.24 -24.78
CA THR A 372 -18.29 -14.34 -25.40
C THR A 372 -19.24 -14.95 -24.38
N LEU A 373 -20.40 -15.38 -24.86
CA LEU A 373 -21.38 -16.16 -24.11
C LEU A 373 -21.67 -17.42 -24.93
N THR A 374 -21.51 -18.58 -24.31
CA THR A 374 -21.98 -19.85 -24.87
C THR A 374 -23.26 -20.24 -24.13
N ALA A 375 -24.34 -20.48 -24.87
CA ALA A 375 -25.64 -20.85 -24.32
C ALA A 375 -26.23 -22.03 -25.11
N LEU A 376 -27.12 -22.79 -24.45
CA LEU A 376 -27.82 -23.95 -25.02
C LEU A 376 -29.07 -23.56 -25.80
#